data_AF-A0A3M1YGI0-F1
#
_entry.id   AF-A0A3M1YGI0-F1
#
_cell.length_a   1.000
_cell.length_b   1.000
_cell.length_c   1.000
_cell.angle_alpha   90.00
_cell.angle_beta   90.00
_cell.angle_gamma   90.00
#
_symmetry.space_group_name_H-M   'P 1'
#
loop_
_entity.id
_entity.type
_entity.pdbx_description
1 polymer ?
#
loop_
_entity_poly.entity_id
_entity_poly.type
_entity_poly.pdbx_seq_one_letter_code
_entity_poly.pdbx_strand_id
1 'polypeptide(L)'
;MRLIDRAVKDRYVVINKKKDQLIYLPQGKERKLSNPEEQVELETYVDLIYTYGYPPEKIRVYEKIQIGSSTREADIVVYRDRACKDPLIIVECKKRHISDRVFEDAINQGFSYAAVTNAEYVWVTSGDRHAMYEVWQDAIQERESNQLSRLPRHKEGGRRQGFSLRRSWRWLMRHPILSDTLLYTIVLVLSTVLAAKLAVEYFPQIHRFTRPLWEKHNMDFNWIFNAIVFISSLLSLGFGMFFMRSHQFFATSQSRKRFTYIMIALILFLPAWYVGESMSNPDWWKWVTYEKYRLKGYPTLVYLWPYVKSLPLQVLAIYALIWLMNRRRPT
;
A
#
# COMPACT_ATOMS: atom_id res chain seq x y z
N MET A 1 40.37 1.25 -5.02
CA MET A 1 41.39 1.03 -6.08
C MET A 1 41.22 -0.28 -6.84
N ARG A 2 41.07 -1.47 -6.21
CA ARG A 2 40.95 -2.76 -6.95
C ARG A 2 39.83 -2.84 -8.01
N LEU A 3 38.69 -2.16 -7.82
CA LEU A 3 37.57 -2.25 -8.75
C LEU A 3 37.73 -1.35 -9.99
N ILE A 4 38.33 -0.17 -9.85
CA ILE A 4 38.57 0.74 -10.98
C ILE A 4 39.60 0.13 -11.94
N ASP A 5 40.68 -0.45 -11.40
CA ASP A 5 41.69 -1.15 -12.22
C ASP A 5 41.05 -2.31 -13.00
N ARG A 6 40.11 -3.01 -12.38
CA ARG A 6 39.30 -4.04 -13.03
C ARG A 6 38.40 -3.45 -14.12
N ALA A 7 37.72 -2.34 -13.86
CA ALA A 7 36.86 -1.65 -14.83
C ALA A 7 37.64 -1.20 -16.08
N VAL A 8 38.89 -0.75 -15.90
CA VAL A 8 39.80 -0.43 -17.01
C VAL A 8 40.17 -1.68 -17.79
N LYS A 9 40.55 -2.77 -17.09
CA LYS A 9 40.90 -4.06 -17.71
C LYS A 9 39.74 -4.64 -18.52
N ASP A 10 38.53 -4.61 -17.97
CA ASP A 10 37.30 -5.13 -18.59
C ASP A 10 36.74 -4.17 -19.65
N ARG A 11 37.38 -3.02 -19.88
CA ARG A 11 36.97 -1.96 -20.83
C ARG A 11 35.57 -1.40 -20.57
N TYR A 12 35.20 -1.24 -19.30
CA TYR A 12 34.00 -0.47 -18.90
C TYR A 12 34.30 1.01 -18.72
N VAL A 13 35.58 1.36 -18.51
CA VAL A 13 36.05 2.75 -18.53
C VAL A 13 37.40 2.84 -19.24
N VAL A 14 37.68 4.00 -19.84
CA VAL A 14 39.00 4.34 -20.37
C VAL A 14 39.50 5.60 -19.65
N ILE A 15 40.67 5.50 -19.03
CA ILE A 15 41.26 6.57 -18.22
C ILE A 15 42.56 7.01 -18.88
N ASN A 16 42.64 8.28 -19.27
CA ASN A 16 43.86 8.92 -19.76
C ASN A 16 44.25 10.09 -18.86
N LYS A 17 45.11 9.80 -17.88
CA LYS A 17 45.59 10.80 -16.91
C LYS A 17 46.36 11.96 -17.56
N LYS A 18 47.09 11.72 -18.66
CA LYS A 18 47.86 12.78 -19.34
C LYS A 18 46.95 13.81 -20.02
N LYS A 19 45.78 13.36 -20.50
CA LYS A 19 44.78 14.20 -21.17
C LYS A 19 43.63 14.63 -20.25
N ASP A 20 43.73 14.33 -18.95
CA ASP A 20 42.66 14.59 -17.98
C ASP A 20 41.29 14.02 -18.39
N GLN A 21 41.28 12.83 -19.00
CA GLN A 21 40.12 12.29 -19.73
C GLN A 21 39.65 10.94 -19.15
N LEU A 22 38.34 10.82 -18.94
CA LEU A 22 37.61 9.60 -18.57
C LEU A 22 36.52 9.32 -19.60
N ILE A 23 36.38 8.07 -20.06
CA ILE A 23 35.31 7.66 -20.97
C ILE A 23 34.58 6.46 -20.37
N TYR A 24 33.26 6.56 -20.21
CA TYR A 24 32.40 5.46 -19.78
C TYR A 24 31.94 4.61 -20.96
N LEU A 25 32.07 3.29 -20.87
CA LEU A 25 31.71 2.34 -21.92
C LEU A 25 30.59 1.39 -21.44
N PRO A 26 29.63 1.00 -22.30
CA PRO A 26 29.64 1.16 -23.75
C PRO A 26 29.08 2.50 -24.28
N GLN A 27 28.58 3.38 -23.40
CA GLN A 27 27.92 4.63 -23.81
C GLN A 27 28.83 5.57 -24.61
N GLY A 28 30.14 5.58 -24.34
CA GLY A 28 31.11 6.48 -24.96
C GLY A 28 31.09 7.91 -24.40
N LYS A 29 30.50 8.13 -23.21
CA LYS A 29 30.41 9.46 -22.60
C LYS A 29 31.78 9.86 -22.05
N GLU A 30 32.31 11.00 -22.52
CA GLU A 30 33.60 11.55 -22.12
C GLU A 30 33.46 12.63 -21.04
N ARG A 31 34.36 12.60 -20.05
CA ARG A 31 34.41 13.48 -18.87
C ARG A 31 35.83 13.85 -18.46
N LYS A 32 35.95 14.88 -17.61
CA LYS A 32 37.24 15.36 -17.08
C LYS A 32 37.56 14.72 -15.74
N LEU A 33 38.73 14.08 -15.62
CA LEU A 33 39.17 13.42 -14.39
C LEU A 33 39.41 14.41 -13.23
N SER A 34 39.74 15.66 -13.55
CA SER A 34 39.98 16.72 -12.58
C SER A 34 38.72 17.22 -11.86
N ASN A 35 37.53 16.90 -12.35
CA ASN A 35 36.28 17.24 -11.67
C ASN A 35 36.17 16.44 -10.35
N PRO A 36 36.08 17.09 -9.18
CA PRO A 36 36.01 16.39 -7.90
C PRO A 36 34.79 15.46 -7.75
N GLU A 37 33.67 15.78 -8.40
CA GLU A 37 32.46 14.95 -8.39
C GLU A 37 32.64 13.66 -9.22
N GLU A 38 33.42 13.77 -10.30
CA GLU A 38 33.66 12.68 -11.25
C GLU A 38 34.39 11.49 -10.61
N GLN A 39 35.20 11.72 -9.57
CA GLN A 39 35.82 10.63 -8.83
C GLN A 39 34.77 9.79 -8.10
N VAL A 40 33.77 10.42 -7.50
CA VAL A 40 32.68 9.75 -6.80
C VAL A 40 31.75 9.06 -7.80
N GLU A 41 31.45 9.71 -8.92
CA GLU A 41 30.67 9.10 -10.01
C GLU A 41 31.35 7.85 -10.58
N LEU A 42 32.67 7.91 -10.84
CA LEU A 42 33.44 6.77 -11.33
C LEU A 42 33.42 5.60 -10.34
N GLU A 43 33.65 5.88 -9.04
CA GLU A 43 33.57 4.87 -7.98
C GLU A 43 32.18 4.23 -7.94
N THR A 44 31.14 5.06 -8.02
CA THR A 44 29.74 4.65 -7.97
C THR A 44 29.33 3.82 -9.19
N TYR A 45 29.73 4.22 -10.38
CA TYR A 45 29.52 3.49 -11.64
C TYR A 45 30.13 2.09 -11.56
N VAL A 46 31.36 1.99 -11.06
CA VAL A 46 32.10 0.74 -10.91
C VAL A 46 31.45 -0.15 -9.82
N ASP A 47 30.94 0.43 -8.73
CA ASP A 47 30.21 -0.31 -7.71
C ASP A 47 28.87 -0.87 -8.21
N LEU A 48 28.13 -0.10 -9.01
CA LEU A 48 26.91 -0.61 -9.66
C LEU A 48 27.19 -1.86 -10.48
N ILE A 49 28.32 -1.91 -11.19
CA ILE A 49 28.71 -3.04 -12.02
C ILE A 49 29.16 -4.23 -11.17
N TYR A 50 30.16 -4.05 -10.31
CA TYR A 50 30.82 -5.20 -9.66
C TYR A 50 30.20 -5.58 -8.32
N THR A 51 29.69 -4.60 -7.57
CA THR A 51 29.12 -4.81 -6.23
C THR A 51 27.63 -5.12 -6.29
N TYR A 52 26.90 -4.41 -7.16
CA TYR A 52 25.46 -4.61 -7.36
C TYR A 52 25.12 -5.50 -8.56
N GLY A 53 26.07 -5.74 -9.47
CA GLY A 53 25.92 -6.69 -10.57
C GLY A 53 25.14 -6.18 -11.76
N TYR A 54 24.93 -4.87 -11.88
CA TYR A 54 24.21 -4.27 -13.00
C TYR A 54 25.08 -4.29 -14.26
N PRO A 55 24.60 -4.83 -15.39
CA PRO A 55 25.36 -4.84 -16.63
C PRO A 55 25.64 -3.41 -17.11
N PRO A 56 26.87 -3.08 -17.55
CA PRO A 56 27.24 -1.75 -18.03
C PRO A 56 26.34 -1.23 -19.15
N GLU A 57 25.80 -2.12 -20.00
CA GLU A 57 24.89 -1.72 -21.07
C GLU A 57 23.56 -1.11 -20.56
N LYS A 58 23.18 -1.39 -19.31
CA LYS A 58 21.99 -0.87 -18.64
C LYS A 58 22.26 0.36 -17.76
N ILE A 59 23.48 0.88 -17.76
CA ILE A 59 23.85 2.05 -16.97
C ILE A 59 24.15 3.19 -17.94
N ARG A 60 23.57 4.37 -17.68
CA ARG A 60 23.86 5.61 -18.42
C ARG A 60 24.34 6.66 -17.43
N VAL A 61 25.36 7.39 -17.84
CA VAL A 61 25.94 8.51 -17.08
C VAL A 61 25.56 9.80 -17.80
N TYR A 62 25.24 10.86 -17.04
CA TYR A 62 24.79 12.16 -17.55
C TYR A 62 23.64 12.03 -18.55
N GLU A 63 22.60 11.30 -18.11
CA GLU A 63 21.40 11.06 -18.90
C GLU A 63 20.46 12.25 -18.80
N LYS A 64 19.93 12.69 -19.94
CA LYS A 64 19.01 13.83 -19.98
C LYS A 64 17.62 13.43 -19.51
N ILE A 65 17.13 14.14 -18.50
CA ILE A 65 15.80 13.97 -17.92
C ILE A 65 14.99 15.24 -18.20
N GLN A 66 13.81 15.07 -18.80
CA GLN A 66 12.88 16.17 -19.03
C GLN A 66 12.02 16.41 -17.78
N ILE A 67 12.05 17.63 -17.25
CA ILE A 67 11.26 18.06 -16.09
C ILE A 67 10.45 19.29 -16.51
N GLY A 68 9.18 19.04 -16.83
CA GLY A 68 8.30 20.06 -17.42
C GLY A 68 8.87 20.55 -18.75
N SER A 69 9.12 21.85 -18.85
CA SER A 69 9.77 22.47 -20.03
C SER A 69 11.30 22.44 -19.97
N SER A 70 11.91 22.12 -18.82
CA SER A 70 13.36 22.14 -18.64
C SER A 70 13.98 20.76 -18.85
N THR A 71 15.19 20.70 -19.40
CA THR A 71 16.00 19.48 -19.44
C THR A 71 17.09 19.57 -18.38
N ARG A 72 17.20 18.54 -17.53
CA ARG A 72 18.28 18.36 -16.55
C ARG A 72 19.06 17.10 -16.88
N GLU A 73 20.20 16.90 -16.25
CA GLU A 73 21.00 15.68 -16.40
C GLU A 73 21.13 15.02 -15.03
N ALA A 74 20.76 13.74 -14.94
CA ALA A 74 21.06 12.92 -13.77
C ALA A 74 22.46 12.32 -13.92
N ASP A 75 23.19 12.22 -12.81
CA ASP A 75 24.58 11.77 -12.84
C ASP A 75 24.67 10.33 -13.33
N ILE A 76 23.89 9.41 -12.76
CA ILE A 76 23.78 8.03 -13.26
C ILE A 76 22.33 7.54 -13.22
N VAL A 77 21.90 6.88 -14.29
CA VAL A 77 20.62 6.16 -14.38
C VAL A 77 20.89 4.70 -14.67
N VAL A 78 20.34 3.82 -13.82
CA VAL A 78 20.35 2.37 -14.05
C VAL A 78 18.99 1.97 -14.59
N TYR A 79 18.98 1.21 -15.67
CA TYR A 79 17.78 0.73 -16.34
C TYR A 79 17.51 -0.75 -16.05
N ARG A 80 16.24 -1.13 -16.07
CA ARG A 80 15.85 -2.54 -15.96
C ARG A 80 16.12 -3.29 -17.25
N ASP A 81 15.85 -2.65 -18.38
CA ASP A 81 15.94 -3.20 -19.71
C ASP A 81 17.23 -2.75 -20.44
N ARG A 82 17.62 -3.48 -21.48
CA ARG A 82 18.80 -3.14 -22.29
C ARG A 82 18.55 -1.98 -23.26
N ALA A 83 17.30 -1.70 -23.63
CA ALA A 83 16.97 -0.59 -24.51
C ALA A 83 16.95 0.76 -23.78
N CYS A 84 17.20 0.76 -22.46
CA CYS A 84 17.25 1.94 -21.60
C CYS A 84 15.96 2.78 -21.66
N LYS A 85 14.81 2.10 -21.48
CA LYS A 85 13.48 2.73 -21.50
C LYS A 85 12.75 2.67 -20.16
N ASP A 86 13.15 1.79 -19.26
CA ASP A 86 12.57 1.60 -17.92
C ASP A 86 13.62 1.93 -16.83
N PRO A 87 13.74 3.22 -16.42
CA PRO A 87 14.60 3.63 -15.32
C PRO A 87 14.28 2.88 -14.03
N LEU A 88 15.30 2.33 -13.38
CA LEU A 88 15.19 1.58 -12.14
C LEU A 88 15.76 2.35 -10.96
N ILE A 89 16.96 2.91 -11.12
CA ILE A 89 17.69 3.62 -10.06
C ILE A 89 18.15 4.96 -10.62
N ILE A 90 17.85 6.04 -9.90
CA ILE A 90 18.49 7.35 -10.08
C ILE A 90 19.62 7.46 -9.06
N VAL A 91 20.79 7.89 -9.50
CA VAL A 91 21.92 8.13 -8.63
C VAL A 91 22.39 9.58 -8.78
N GLU A 92 22.47 10.28 -7.66
CA GLU A 92 23.04 11.62 -7.55
C GLU A 92 24.36 11.54 -6.78
N CYS A 93 25.43 11.94 -7.44
CA CYS A 93 26.77 11.99 -6.88
C CYS A 93 27.08 13.43 -6.47
N LYS A 94 27.89 13.60 -5.43
CA LYS A 94 28.46 14.90 -5.05
C LYS A 94 29.92 14.70 -4.68
N LYS A 95 30.72 15.75 -4.75
CA LYS A 95 32.10 15.70 -4.23
C LYS A 95 32.13 15.32 -2.74
N ARG A 96 33.24 14.73 -2.30
CA ARG A 96 33.48 14.38 -0.88
C ARG A 96 33.41 15.59 0.04
N HIS A 97 33.06 15.36 1.30
CA HIS A 97 33.06 16.38 2.36
C HIS A 97 32.16 17.60 2.09
N ILE A 98 31.03 17.40 1.42
CA ILE A 98 29.98 18.42 1.30
C ILE A 98 29.23 18.64 2.62
N SER A 99 28.57 19.79 2.78
CA SER A 99 27.73 20.06 3.95
C SER A 99 26.44 19.22 3.94
N ASP A 100 25.78 19.11 5.09
CA ASP A 100 24.50 18.39 5.22
C ASP A 100 23.42 19.01 4.34
N ARG A 101 23.37 20.34 4.25
CA ARG A 101 22.42 21.04 3.39
C ARG A 101 22.56 20.65 1.92
N VAL A 102 23.79 20.59 1.41
CA VAL A 102 24.04 20.19 0.02
C VAL A 102 23.67 18.73 -0.21
N PHE A 103 23.86 17.88 0.81
CA PHE A 103 23.48 16.47 0.74
C PHE A 103 21.95 16.29 0.71
N GLU A 104 21.21 17.02 1.54
CA GLU A 104 19.75 17.07 1.50
C GLU A 104 19.20 17.62 0.17
N ASP A 105 19.85 18.64 -0.39
CA ASP A 105 19.49 19.16 -1.71
C ASP A 105 19.70 18.11 -2.82
N ALA A 106 20.73 17.27 -2.72
CA ALA A 106 20.94 16.16 -3.64
C ALA A 106 19.88 15.05 -3.46
N ILE A 107 19.40 14.79 -2.23
CA ILE A 107 18.24 13.91 -1.98
C ILE A 107 16.99 14.45 -2.68
N ASN A 108 16.72 15.75 -2.53
CA ASN A 108 15.60 16.41 -3.22
C ASN A 108 15.68 16.24 -4.75
N GLN A 109 16.89 16.40 -5.32
CA GLN A 109 17.12 16.23 -6.76
C GLN A 109 16.86 14.79 -7.21
N GLY A 110 17.42 13.80 -6.52
CA GLY A 110 17.22 12.39 -6.84
C GLY A 110 15.74 11.98 -6.84
N PHE A 111 14.96 12.43 -5.84
CA PHE A 111 13.52 12.18 -5.79
C PHE A 111 12.74 12.91 -6.89
N SER A 112 13.12 14.15 -7.24
CA SER A 112 12.52 14.89 -8.36
C SER A 112 12.70 14.15 -9.68
N TYR A 113 13.90 13.61 -9.91
CA TYR A 113 14.21 12.82 -11.11
C TYR A 113 13.47 11.48 -11.11
N ALA A 114 13.42 10.79 -9.96
CA ALA A 114 12.68 9.53 -9.84
C ALA A 114 11.17 9.71 -10.04
N ALA A 115 10.61 10.86 -9.66
CA ALA A 115 9.19 11.18 -9.86
C ALA A 115 8.82 11.27 -11.34
N VAL A 116 9.63 11.93 -12.16
CA VAL A 116 9.35 12.11 -13.59
C VAL A 116 9.73 10.90 -14.43
N THR A 117 10.72 10.12 -13.99
CA THR A 117 11.19 8.92 -14.69
C THR A 117 10.51 7.63 -14.25
N ASN A 118 9.71 7.69 -13.18
CA ASN A 118 9.07 6.56 -12.52
C ASN A 118 10.07 5.51 -11.99
N ALA A 119 11.29 5.94 -11.64
CA ALA A 119 12.30 5.06 -11.04
C ALA A 119 11.85 4.54 -9.66
N GLU A 120 12.26 3.32 -9.30
CA GLU A 120 11.88 2.66 -8.04
C GLU A 120 12.85 2.97 -6.89
N TYR A 121 14.07 3.42 -7.19
CA TYR A 121 15.09 3.66 -6.17
C TYR A 121 15.87 4.95 -6.45
N VAL A 122 16.29 5.60 -5.36
CA VAL A 122 17.20 6.74 -5.39
C VAL A 122 18.43 6.40 -4.57
N TRP A 123 19.60 6.74 -5.07
CA TRP A 123 20.86 6.69 -4.33
C TRP A 123 21.56 8.04 -4.40
N VAL A 124 21.79 8.65 -3.25
CA VAL A 124 22.61 9.86 -3.14
C VAL A 124 23.91 9.52 -2.45
N THR A 125 25.03 9.99 -2.99
CA THR A 125 26.34 9.73 -2.40
C THR A 125 27.36 10.84 -2.59
N SER A 126 28.17 11.07 -1.57
CA SER A 126 29.40 11.88 -1.64
C SER A 126 30.68 11.03 -1.60
N GLY A 127 30.57 9.72 -1.78
CA GLY A 127 31.65 8.74 -1.64
C GLY A 127 31.94 8.34 -0.19
N ASP A 128 31.89 9.29 0.75
CA ASP A 128 32.02 9.05 2.20
C ASP A 128 30.66 8.90 2.91
N ARG A 129 29.57 9.36 2.29
CA ARG A 129 28.19 9.23 2.77
C ARG A 129 27.30 8.65 1.69
N HIS A 130 26.30 7.89 2.13
CA HIS A 130 25.31 7.28 1.25
C HIS A 130 23.92 7.37 1.87
N ALA A 131 22.93 7.73 1.05
CA ALA A 131 21.53 7.62 1.39
C ALA A 131 20.82 6.90 0.24
N MET A 132 20.12 5.82 0.55
CA MET A 132 19.45 4.98 -0.43
C MET A 132 17.98 4.89 -0.04
N TYR A 133 17.08 4.99 -1.01
CA TYR A 133 15.64 5.03 -0.76
C TYR A 133 14.88 4.13 -1.74
N GLU A 134 13.81 3.51 -1.25
CA GLU A 134 12.72 3.01 -2.09
C GLU A 134 11.77 4.17 -2.41
N VAL A 135 11.51 4.41 -3.68
CA VAL A 135 10.62 5.50 -4.12
C VAL A 135 9.19 5.01 -4.14
N TRP A 136 8.33 5.68 -3.36
CA TRP A 136 6.89 5.46 -3.40
C TRP A 136 6.24 6.58 -4.22
N GLN A 137 5.87 6.28 -5.46
CA GLN A 137 5.34 7.27 -6.41
C GLN A 137 4.04 7.94 -5.92
N ASP A 138 3.25 7.25 -5.09
CA ASP A 138 2.05 7.77 -4.42
C ASP A 138 2.35 8.64 -3.18
N ALA A 139 3.60 8.64 -2.71
CA ALA A 139 4.03 9.29 -1.49
C ALA A 139 5.50 9.73 -1.57
N ILE A 140 5.85 10.47 -2.63
CA ILE A 140 7.24 10.90 -2.94
C ILE A 140 7.91 11.68 -1.80
N GLN A 141 7.12 12.34 -0.95
CA GLN A 141 7.64 13.12 0.18
C GLN A 141 7.97 12.27 1.42
N GLU A 142 7.59 11.00 1.45
CA GLU A 142 7.96 10.08 2.53
C GLU A 142 9.43 9.67 2.39
N ARG A 143 10.28 10.02 3.36
CA ARG A 143 11.74 9.77 3.26
C ARG A 143 12.30 8.98 4.43
N GLU A 144 11.80 9.21 5.64
CA GLU A 144 12.25 8.47 6.83
C GLU A 144 11.87 6.99 6.76
N SER A 145 10.64 6.69 6.34
CA SER A 145 10.14 5.31 6.24
C SER A 145 10.65 4.54 5.01
N ASN A 146 11.28 5.26 4.07
CA ASN A 146 11.71 4.75 2.76
C ASN A 146 13.19 4.45 2.67
N GLN A 147 13.95 4.80 3.72
CA GLN A 147 15.38 4.64 3.73
C GLN A 147 15.78 3.17 3.75
N LEU A 148 16.71 2.80 2.88
CA LEU A 148 17.26 1.47 2.73
C LEU A 148 18.69 1.43 3.28
N SER A 149 19.06 0.30 3.86
CA SER A 149 20.45 0.02 4.22
C SER A 149 21.31 -0.33 3.02
N ARG A 150 20.71 -0.83 1.93
CA ARG A 150 21.38 -1.17 0.67
C ARG A 150 20.42 -1.15 -0.52
N LEU A 151 20.92 -0.87 -1.72
CA LEU A 151 20.17 -1.06 -2.97
C LEU A 151 19.99 -2.55 -3.32
N PRO A 152 18.99 -2.89 -4.15
CA PRO A 152 18.85 -4.24 -4.69
C PRO A 152 20.00 -4.60 -5.63
N ARG A 153 20.39 -5.88 -5.67
CA ARG A 153 21.34 -6.40 -6.67
C ARG A 153 20.62 -6.83 -7.95
N HIS A 154 21.30 -6.76 -9.09
CA HIS A 154 20.74 -7.10 -10.40
C HIS A 154 20.11 -8.50 -10.47
N LYS A 155 20.78 -9.51 -9.89
CA LYS A 155 20.28 -10.90 -9.85
C LYS A 155 19.24 -11.16 -8.76
N GLU A 156 19.17 -10.32 -7.73
CA GLU A 156 18.05 -10.32 -6.78
C GLU A 156 16.80 -9.68 -7.43
N GLY A 157 16.99 -8.78 -8.39
CA GLY A 157 15.95 -8.14 -9.20
C GLY A 157 15.30 -9.03 -10.29
N GLY A 158 15.66 -10.31 -10.35
CA GLY A 158 15.14 -11.29 -11.33
C GLY A 158 13.82 -11.97 -10.97
N ARG A 159 13.21 -11.67 -9.81
CA ARG A 159 11.87 -12.16 -9.46
C ARG A 159 10.85 -11.01 -9.48
N ARG A 160 10.20 -10.81 -10.62
CA ARG A 160 8.75 -10.54 -10.59
C ARG A 160 8.02 -11.89 -10.57
N GLN A 161 7.92 -12.48 -9.39
CA GLN A 161 6.76 -13.30 -9.03
C GLN A 161 6.34 -12.87 -7.64
N GLY A 162 5.19 -12.23 -7.57
CA GLY A 162 4.67 -11.61 -6.37
C GLY A 162 4.89 -10.10 -6.39
N PHE A 163 3.85 -9.38 -6.81
CA PHE A 163 3.43 -8.23 -6.02
C PHE A 163 3.71 -8.53 -4.55
N SER A 164 4.69 -7.85 -3.93
CA SER A 164 4.98 -8.05 -2.52
C SER A 164 3.66 -7.87 -1.77
N LEU A 165 3.18 -8.90 -1.07
CA LEU A 165 1.95 -8.82 -0.28
C LEU A 165 1.97 -7.53 0.57
N ARG A 166 3.13 -7.18 1.13
CA ARG A 166 3.30 -5.92 1.88
C ARG A 166 3.11 -4.66 1.03
N ARG A 167 3.52 -4.62 -0.24
CA ARG A 167 3.24 -3.47 -1.14
C ARG A 167 1.77 -3.44 -1.55
N SER A 168 1.15 -4.58 -1.88
CA SER A 168 -0.29 -4.63 -2.19
C SER A 168 -1.17 -4.27 -1.00
N TRP A 169 -0.87 -4.81 0.17
CA TRP A 169 -1.55 -4.46 1.43
C TRP A 169 -1.33 -2.99 1.78
N ARG A 170 -0.11 -2.44 1.59
CA ARG A 170 0.13 -1.00 1.78
C ARG A 170 -0.66 -0.14 0.79
N TRP A 171 -0.67 -0.50 -0.49
CA TRP A 171 -1.46 0.18 -1.51
C TRP A 171 -2.96 0.13 -1.20
N LEU A 172 -3.47 -1.04 -0.81
CA LEU A 172 -4.87 -1.25 -0.42
C LEU A 172 -5.26 -0.41 0.80
N MET A 173 -4.38 -0.34 1.82
CA MET A 173 -4.56 0.49 3.03
C MET A 173 -4.37 1.99 2.78
N ARG A 174 -3.66 2.37 1.70
CA ARG A 174 -3.49 3.77 1.30
C ARG A 174 -4.63 4.27 0.43
N HIS A 175 -5.25 3.41 -0.38
CA HIS A 175 -6.39 3.78 -1.19
C HIS A 175 -7.59 4.06 -0.26
N PRO A 176 -8.00 5.34 -0.07
CA PRO A 176 -8.86 5.70 1.07
C PRO A 176 -10.22 5.00 1.05
N ILE A 177 -10.79 4.84 -0.14
CA ILE A 177 -12.07 4.16 -0.38
C ILE A 177 -12.00 2.67 0.02
N LEU A 178 -10.90 1.99 -0.33
CA LEU A 178 -10.71 0.58 -0.03
C LEU A 178 -10.42 0.40 1.46
N SER A 179 -9.54 1.23 2.02
CA SER A 179 -9.24 1.27 3.46
C SER A 179 -10.52 1.41 4.30
N ASP A 180 -11.40 2.34 3.94
CA ASP A 180 -12.63 2.58 4.70
C ASP A 180 -13.67 1.47 4.52
N THR A 181 -13.80 0.93 3.30
CA THR A 181 -14.66 -0.23 3.05
C THR A 181 -14.19 -1.43 3.89
N LEU A 182 -12.88 -1.67 3.96
CA LEU A 182 -12.28 -2.73 4.77
C LEU A 182 -12.48 -2.49 6.26
N LEU A 183 -12.34 -1.24 6.74
CA LEU A 183 -12.60 -0.88 8.13
C LEU A 183 -14.02 -1.29 8.54
N TYR A 184 -15.03 -0.87 7.77
CA TYR A 184 -16.43 -1.24 8.05
C TYR A 184 -16.62 -2.75 8.03
N THR A 185 -16.07 -3.43 7.02
CA THR A 185 -16.23 -4.86 6.83
C THR A 185 -15.60 -5.67 7.96
N ILE A 186 -14.34 -5.36 8.32
CA ILE A 186 -13.60 -6.06 9.37
C ILE A 186 -14.29 -5.86 10.72
N VAL A 187 -14.63 -4.62 11.07
CA VAL A 187 -15.30 -4.35 12.36
C VAL A 187 -16.67 -5.03 12.40
N LEU A 188 -17.44 -5.01 11.32
CA LEU A 188 -18.74 -5.68 11.25
C LEU A 188 -18.61 -7.19 11.43
N VAL A 189 -17.67 -7.85 10.72
CA VAL A 189 -17.42 -9.29 10.85
C VAL A 189 -16.95 -9.65 12.27
N LEU A 190 -15.97 -8.94 12.81
CA LEU A 190 -15.42 -9.26 14.13
C LEU A 190 -16.46 -9.07 15.24
N SER A 191 -17.21 -7.96 15.19
CA SER A 191 -18.29 -7.71 16.15
C SER A 191 -19.42 -8.73 16.04
N THR A 192 -19.79 -9.15 14.82
CA THR A 192 -20.81 -10.18 14.60
C THR A 192 -20.38 -11.53 15.15
N VAL A 193 -19.13 -11.95 14.91
CA VAL A 193 -18.57 -13.19 15.45
C VAL A 193 -18.51 -13.15 16.98
N LEU A 194 -18.07 -12.03 17.55
CA LEU A 194 -18.01 -11.85 19.01
C LEU A 194 -19.42 -11.90 19.63
N ALA A 195 -20.37 -11.14 19.09
CA ALA A 195 -21.74 -11.11 19.57
C ALA A 195 -22.43 -12.48 19.42
N ALA A 196 -22.19 -13.20 18.33
CA ALA A 196 -22.70 -14.57 18.15
C ALA A 196 -22.11 -15.55 19.18
N LYS A 197 -20.80 -15.44 19.50
CA LYS A 197 -20.18 -16.25 20.57
C LYS A 197 -20.82 -15.97 21.92
N LEU A 198 -20.96 -14.69 22.28
CA LEU A 198 -21.60 -14.28 23.53
C LEU A 198 -23.06 -14.75 23.58
N ALA A 199 -23.82 -14.63 22.49
CA ALA A 199 -25.20 -15.09 22.43
C ALA A 199 -25.34 -16.59 22.67
N VAL A 200 -24.39 -17.41 22.19
CA VAL A 200 -24.36 -18.85 22.46
C VAL A 200 -23.96 -19.14 23.91
N GLU A 201 -22.90 -18.50 24.40
CA GLU A 201 -22.36 -18.72 25.75
C GLU A 201 -23.38 -18.37 26.84
N TYR A 202 -24.06 -17.23 26.68
CA TYR A 202 -25.06 -16.73 27.61
C TYR A 202 -26.49 -17.13 27.26
N PHE A 203 -26.67 -18.06 26.30
CA PHE A 203 -28.00 -18.46 25.85
C PHE A 203 -28.92 -18.92 27.00
N PRO A 204 -28.48 -19.74 27.98
CA PRO A 204 -29.35 -20.16 29.08
C PRO A 204 -29.89 -18.99 29.92
N GLN A 205 -29.05 -17.98 30.18
CA GLN A 205 -29.42 -16.78 30.93
C GLN A 205 -30.38 -15.91 30.12
N ILE A 206 -30.05 -15.69 28.84
CA ILE A 206 -30.88 -14.94 27.90
C ILE A 206 -32.27 -15.58 27.83
N HIS A 207 -32.34 -16.87 27.53
CA HIS A 207 -33.59 -17.60 27.42
C HIS A 207 -34.40 -17.59 28.72
N ARG A 208 -33.75 -17.74 29.89
CA ARG A 208 -34.45 -17.65 31.19
C ARG A 208 -35.09 -16.27 31.39
N PHE A 209 -34.38 -15.20 31.05
CA PHE A 209 -34.86 -13.83 31.21
C PHE A 209 -35.97 -13.49 30.21
N THR A 210 -35.85 -13.96 28.97
CA THR A 210 -36.81 -13.64 27.90
C THR A 210 -37.96 -14.63 27.79
N ARG A 211 -37.95 -15.75 28.51
CA ARG A 211 -38.98 -16.80 28.45
C ARG A 211 -40.42 -16.26 28.49
N PRO A 212 -40.80 -15.33 29.37
CA PRO A 212 -42.18 -14.81 29.39
C PRO A 212 -42.58 -14.12 28.09
N LEU A 213 -41.63 -13.46 27.42
CA LEU A 213 -41.85 -12.81 26.13
C LEU A 213 -41.94 -13.84 25.00
N TRP A 214 -41.13 -14.90 25.07
CA TRP A 214 -41.17 -15.99 24.09
C TRP A 214 -42.52 -16.68 24.09
N GLU A 215 -43.06 -17.00 25.27
CA GLU A 215 -44.36 -17.65 25.43
C GLU A 215 -45.51 -16.72 25.01
N LYS A 216 -45.44 -15.44 25.38
CA LYS A 216 -46.49 -14.45 25.07
C LYS A 216 -46.56 -14.04 23.60
N HIS A 217 -45.41 -13.90 22.94
CA HIS A 217 -45.29 -13.35 21.59
C HIS A 217 -44.83 -14.36 20.54
N ASN A 218 -44.74 -15.64 20.90
CA ASN A 218 -44.24 -16.70 20.03
C ASN A 218 -42.88 -16.36 19.41
N MET A 219 -41.96 -15.82 20.22
CA MET A 219 -40.62 -15.43 19.75
C MET A 219 -39.79 -16.66 19.38
N ASP A 220 -38.92 -16.50 18.39
CA ASP A 220 -37.99 -17.53 17.90
C ASP A 220 -36.52 -17.10 18.07
N PHE A 221 -35.56 -17.79 17.46
CA PHE A 221 -34.15 -17.38 17.56
C PHE A 221 -33.80 -16.16 16.67
N ASN A 222 -34.70 -15.71 15.81
CA ASN A 222 -34.43 -14.63 14.86
C ASN A 222 -34.26 -13.27 15.55
N TRP A 223 -34.93 -13.01 16.69
CA TRP A 223 -34.70 -11.75 17.40
C TRP A 223 -33.27 -11.65 17.97
N ILE A 224 -32.66 -12.77 18.38
CA ILE A 224 -31.26 -12.79 18.83
C ILE A 224 -30.34 -12.45 17.66
N PHE A 225 -30.61 -13.01 16.49
CA PHE A 225 -29.89 -12.66 15.26
C PHE A 225 -30.04 -11.17 14.92
N ASN A 226 -31.26 -10.64 14.94
CA ASN A 226 -31.52 -9.22 14.69
C ASN A 226 -30.80 -8.31 15.68
N ALA A 227 -30.74 -8.69 16.96
CA ALA A 227 -29.97 -7.97 17.98
C ALA A 227 -28.47 -8.00 17.69
N ILE A 228 -27.92 -9.16 17.30
CA ILE A 228 -26.52 -9.30 16.87
C ILE A 228 -26.22 -8.36 15.68
N VAL A 229 -27.06 -8.39 14.63
CA VAL A 229 -26.91 -7.56 13.43
C VAL A 229 -26.96 -6.08 13.78
N PHE A 230 -27.89 -5.68 14.64
CA PHE A 230 -28.05 -4.30 15.08
C PHE A 230 -26.82 -3.80 15.84
N ILE A 231 -26.38 -4.54 16.87
CA ILE A 231 -25.22 -4.18 17.70
C ILE A 231 -23.94 -4.12 16.85
N SER A 232 -23.74 -5.11 15.97
CA SER A 232 -22.57 -5.18 15.10
C SER A 232 -22.54 -4.02 14.10
N SER A 233 -23.69 -3.68 13.53
CA SER A 233 -23.85 -2.51 12.65
C SER A 233 -23.54 -1.21 13.36
N LEU A 234 -24.01 -1.04 14.61
CA LEU A 234 -23.71 0.15 15.42
C LEU A 234 -22.22 0.27 15.75
N LEU A 235 -21.56 -0.83 16.12
CA LEU A 235 -20.13 -0.84 16.38
C LEU A 235 -19.33 -0.50 15.12
N SER A 236 -19.67 -1.11 13.98
CA SER A 236 -19.04 -0.82 12.69
C SER A 236 -19.23 0.65 12.28
N LEU A 237 -20.45 1.18 12.44
CA LEU A 237 -20.75 2.59 12.20
C LEU A 237 -19.93 3.51 13.12
N GLY A 238 -19.87 3.19 14.42
CA GLY A 238 -19.09 3.90 15.43
C GLY A 238 -17.61 3.99 15.06
N PHE A 239 -16.97 2.87 14.75
CA PHE A 239 -15.58 2.85 14.31
C PHE A 239 -15.36 3.66 13.03
N GLY A 240 -16.27 3.57 12.07
CA GLY A 240 -16.21 4.38 10.85
C GLY A 240 -16.39 5.89 11.10
N MET A 241 -17.08 6.31 12.15
CA MET A 241 -17.15 7.73 12.51
C MET A 241 -15.79 8.26 12.98
N PHE A 242 -15.02 7.46 13.71
CA PHE A 242 -13.73 7.89 14.30
C PHE A 242 -12.52 7.67 13.37
N PHE A 243 -12.49 6.58 12.61
CA PHE A 243 -11.27 6.12 11.92
C PHE A 243 -11.32 6.22 10.39
N MET A 244 -12.46 6.58 9.80
CA MET A 244 -12.59 6.71 8.35
C MET A 244 -11.66 7.80 7.81
N ARG A 245 -10.83 7.46 6.83
CA ARG A 245 -9.91 8.43 6.20
C ARG A 245 -10.59 9.28 5.15
N SER A 246 -11.65 8.77 4.53
CA SER A 246 -12.42 9.50 3.52
C SER A 246 -13.19 10.71 4.05
N HIS A 247 -13.21 10.93 5.37
CA HIS A 247 -13.63 12.21 5.98
C HIS A 247 -13.08 13.45 5.28
N GLN A 248 -11.83 13.37 4.80
CA GLN A 248 -11.16 14.45 4.08
C GLN A 248 -11.82 14.76 2.72
N PHE A 249 -12.51 13.80 2.09
CA PHE A 249 -13.25 14.02 0.84
C PHE A 249 -14.63 14.64 1.06
N PHE A 250 -15.24 14.43 2.23
CA PHE A 250 -16.55 14.99 2.56
C PHE A 250 -16.49 16.42 3.12
N ALA A 251 -15.32 17.06 3.08
CA ALA A 251 -15.02 18.34 3.73
C ALA A 251 -15.88 19.54 3.26
N THR A 252 -16.69 19.41 2.20
CA THR A 252 -17.43 20.53 1.62
C THR A 252 -18.86 20.71 2.14
N SER A 253 -19.45 19.76 2.87
CA SER A 253 -20.80 19.94 3.46
C SER A 253 -21.11 18.96 4.60
N GLN A 254 -21.50 19.50 5.76
CA GLN A 254 -21.96 18.71 6.91
C GLN A 254 -23.17 17.84 6.58
N SER A 255 -24.05 18.31 5.69
CA SER A 255 -25.23 17.56 5.23
C SER A 255 -24.83 16.33 4.42
N ARG A 256 -23.79 16.43 3.58
CA ARG A 256 -23.27 15.28 2.82
C ARG A 256 -22.67 14.23 3.74
N LYS A 257 -21.89 14.64 4.74
CA LYS A 257 -21.36 13.73 5.77
C LYS A 257 -22.47 12.95 6.44
N ARG A 258 -23.49 13.67 6.96
CA ARG A 258 -24.66 13.05 7.60
C ARG A 258 -25.39 12.08 6.67
N PHE A 259 -25.64 12.48 5.42
CA PHE A 259 -26.28 11.62 4.44
C PHE A 259 -25.47 10.33 4.19
N THR A 260 -24.16 10.44 4.00
CA THR A 260 -23.29 9.27 3.81
C THR A 260 -23.33 8.32 5.01
N TYR A 261 -23.30 8.85 6.23
CA TYR A 261 -23.41 8.03 7.44
C TYR A 261 -24.75 7.31 7.55
N ILE A 262 -25.85 7.99 7.23
CA ILE A 262 -27.18 7.37 7.22
C ILE A 262 -27.21 6.25 6.18
N MET A 263 -26.69 6.49 4.97
CA MET A 263 -26.65 5.46 3.93
C MET A 263 -25.77 4.27 4.33
N ILE A 264 -24.60 4.50 4.92
CA ILE A 264 -23.74 3.42 5.45
C ILE A 264 -24.49 2.64 6.53
N ALA A 265 -25.15 3.30 7.47
CA ALA A 265 -25.93 2.63 8.52
C ALA A 265 -27.02 1.72 7.92
N LEU A 266 -27.74 2.20 6.90
CA LEU A 266 -28.75 1.40 6.19
C LEU A 266 -28.12 0.20 5.47
N ILE A 267 -26.96 0.38 4.82
CA ILE A 267 -26.25 -0.71 4.12
C ILE A 267 -25.71 -1.75 5.11
N LEU A 268 -25.23 -1.34 6.29
CA LEU A 268 -24.76 -2.27 7.32
C LEU A 268 -25.90 -3.08 7.93
N PHE A 269 -27.10 -2.51 8.04
CA PHE A 269 -28.23 -3.14 8.73
C PHE A 269 -29.20 -3.89 7.79
N LEU A 270 -29.76 -3.22 6.78
CA LEU A 270 -30.91 -3.72 6.02
C LEU A 270 -30.66 -5.04 5.27
N PRO A 271 -29.53 -5.24 4.58
CA PRO A 271 -29.27 -6.51 3.88
C PRO A 271 -29.19 -7.70 4.83
N ALA A 272 -28.53 -7.54 5.98
CA ALA A 272 -28.39 -8.61 6.97
C ALA A 272 -29.74 -8.93 7.64
N TRP A 273 -30.50 -7.89 8.00
CA TRP A 273 -31.86 -8.03 8.52
C TRP A 273 -32.78 -8.74 7.51
N TYR A 274 -32.79 -8.27 6.26
CA TYR A 274 -33.62 -8.85 5.20
C TYR A 274 -33.30 -10.33 4.97
N VAL A 275 -32.02 -10.72 4.97
CA VAL A 275 -31.65 -12.14 4.81
C VAL A 275 -32.10 -12.99 6.00
N GLY A 276 -32.04 -12.44 7.22
CA GLY A 276 -32.60 -13.07 8.42
C GLY A 276 -34.08 -13.37 8.28
N GLU A 277 -34.86 -12.40 7.79
CA GLU A 277 -36.32 -12.51 7.67
C GLU A 277 -36.81 -13.28 6.43
N SER A 278 -36.13 -13.18 5.28
CA SER A 278 -36.74 -13.53 3.98
C SER A 278 -36.04 -14.61 3.14
N MET A 279 -34.72 -14.81 3.26
CA MET A 279 -33.93 -15.63 2.32
C MET A 279 -33.28 -16.87 2.94
N SER A 280 -33.72 -17.20 4.13
CA SER A 280 -33.10 -18.17 4.99
C SER A 280 -34.12 -19.29 5.19
N ASN A 281 -33.68 -20.51 4.85
CA ASN A 281 -34.46 -21.75 4.90
C ASN A 281 -35.46 -21.71 6.06
N PRO A 282 -36.78 -21.90 5.87
CA PRO A 282 -37.86 -21.50 6.80
C PRO A 282 -37.81 -22.05 8.25
N ASP A 283 -36.72 -22.71 8.61
CA ASP A 283 -36.48 -23.39 9.87
C ASP A 283 -35.16 -23.01 10.55
N TRP A 284 -34.32 -22.12 10.01
CA TRP A 284 -33.00 -21.88 10.62
C TRP A 284 -33.08 -21.21 12.00
N TRP A 285 -34.14 -20.43 12.23
CA TRP A 285 -34.48 -19.82 13.52
C TRP A 285 -35.23 -20.77 14.46
N LYS A 286 -35.46 -22.04 14.08
CA LYS A 286 -36.13 -23.04 14.93
C LYS A 286 -35.15 -23.68 15.91
N TRP A 287 -35.68 -24.09 17.05
CA TRP A 287 -34.98 -24.90 18.07
C TRP A 287 -34.25 -26.11 17.48
N VAL A 288 -34.87 -26.80 16.51
CA VAL A 288 -34.29 -27.97 15.84
C VAL A 288 -32.97 -27.62 15.14
N THR A 289 -32.90 -26.45 14.50
CA THR A 289 -31.67 -26.01 13.82
C THR A 289 -30.61 -25.60 14.82
N TYR A 290 -30.98 -24.88 15.88
CA TYR A 290 -30.05 -24.55 16.97
C TYR A 290 -29.41 -25.80 17.57
N GLU A 291 -30.23 -26.80 17.94
CA GLU A 291 -29.73 -28.04 18.54
C GLU A 291 -28.85 -28.82 17.56
N LYS A 292 -29.21 -28.84 16.26
CA LYS A 292 -28.39 -29.47 15.22
C LYS A 292 -26.97 -28.89 15.15
N TYR A 293 -26.81 -27.57 15.23
CA TYR A 293 -25.48 -26.94 15.20
C TYR A 293 -24.73 -27.07 16.53
N ARG A 294 -25.46 -27.04 17.65
CA ARG A 294 -24.91 -27.32 18.99
C ARG A 294 -24.32 -28.72 19.07
N LEU A 295 -25.05 -29.75 18.63
CA LEU A 295 -24.59 -31.15 18.63
C LEU A 295 -23.40 -31.38 17.69
N LYS A 296 -23.29 -30.60 16.60
CA LYS A 296 -22.15 -30.64 15.68
C LYS A 296 -20.89 -29.91 16.20
N GLY A 297 -20.97 -29.26 17.37
CA GLY A 297 -19.85 -28.51 17.95
C GLY A 297 -19.63 -27.11 17.36
N TYR A 298 -20.56 -26.59 16.56
CA TYR A 298 -20.47 -25.25 15.94
C TYR A 298 -21.75 -24.41 16.14
N PRO A 299 -22.22 -24.20 17.38
CA PRO A 299 -23.47 -23.50 17.68
C PRO A 299 -23.52 -22.05 17.18
N THR A 300 -22.38 -21.39 17.03
CA THR A 300 -22.28 -20.00 16.53
C THR A 300 -22.71 -19.86 15.08
N LEU A 301 -22.60 -20.92 14.27
CA LEU A 301 -22.96 -20.89 12.85
C LEU A 301 -24.44 -20.60 12.62
N VAL A 302 -25.30 -20.88 13.61
CA VAL A 302 -26.73 -20.53 13.58
C VAL A 302 -26.94 -19.05 13.27
N TYR A 303 -26.14 -18.19 13.90
CA TYR A 303 -26.26 -16.73 13.76
C TYR A 303 -25.38 -16.17 12.64
N LEU A 304 -24.31 -16.88 12.24
CA LEU A 304 -23.38 -16.39 11.22
C LEU A 304 -23.84 -16.69 9.80
N TRP A 305 -24.56 -17.80 9.58
CA TRP A 305 -24.94 -18.25 8.25
C TRP A 305 -25.79 -17.24 7.46
N PRO A 306 -26.85 -16.61 8.04
CA PRO A 306 -27.61 -15.60 7.33
C PRO A 306 -26.76 -14.36 6.99
N TYR A 307 -25.87 -13.97 7.91
CA TYR A 307 -25.00 -12.82 7.74
C TYR A 307 -23.95 -13.01 6.63
N VAL A 308 -23.39 -14.23 6.48
CA VAL A 308 -22.43 -14.54 5.40
C VAL A 308 -23.04 -14.29 4.01
N LYS A 309 -24.35 -14.49 3.85
CA LYS A 309 -25.04 -14.24 2.58
C LYS A 309 -25.22 -12.75 2.28
N SER A 310 -25.42 -11.91 3.30
CA SER A 310 -25.60 -10.46 3.10
C SER A 310 -24.27 -9.73 2.87
N LEU A 311 -23.19 -10.23 3.48
CA LEU A 311 -21.89 -9.54 3.52
C LEU A 311 -21.37 -9.07 2.14
N PRO A 312 -21.38 -9.88 1.06
CA PRO A 312 -20.87 -9.43 -0.24
C PRO A 312 -21.60 -8.20 -0.78
N LEU A 313 -22.92 -8.15 -0.63
CA LEU A 313 -23.74 -7.01 -1.05
C LEU A 313 -23.39 -5.76 -0.24
N GLN A 314 -23.17 -5.92 1.07
CA GLN A 314 -22.84 -4.82 1.98
C GLN A 314 -21.48 -4.20 1.64
N VAL A 315 -20.46 -5.05 1.40
CA VAL A 315 -19.12 -4.61 1.01
C VAL A 315 -19.16 -3.83 -0.30
N LEU A 316 -19.84 -4.37 -1.32
CA LEU A 316 -19.96 -3.71 -2.63
C LEU A 316 -20.73 -2.40 -2.55
N ALA A 317 -21.82 -2.35 -1.79
CA ALA A 317 -22.63 -1.14 -1.63
C ALA A 317 -21.89 -0.03 -0.86
N ILE A 318 -21.13 -0.37 0.19
CA ILE A 318 -20.27 0.61 0.90
C ILE A 318 -19.20 1.16 -0.04
N TYR A 319 -18.50 0.28 -0.76
CA TYR A 319 -17.49 0.70 -1.73
C TYR A 319 -18.08 1.63 -2.79
N ALA A 320 -19.21 1.25 -3.41
CA ALA A 320 -19.88 2.02 -4.44
C ALA A 320 -20.35 3.38 -3.93
N LEU A 321 -20.89 3.45 -2.72
CA LEU A 321 -21.33 4.69 -2.08
C LEU A 321 -20.14 5.65 -1.86
N ILE A 322 -19.07 5.18 -1.23
CA ILE A 322 -17.88 6.01 -0.95
C ILE A 322 -17.24 6.46 -2.27
N TRP A 323 -17.18 5.57 -3.27
CA TRP A 323 -16.69 5.90 -4.61
C TRP A 323 -17.53 6.97 -5.31
N LEU A 324 -18.86 6.83 -5.30
CA LEU A 324 -19.76 7.80 -5.94
C LEU A 324 -19.70 9.17 -5.27
N MET A 325 -19.56 9.19 -3.95
CA MET A 325 -19.38 10.42 -3.19
C MET A 325 -18.04 11.11 -3.51
N ASN A 326 -17.00 10.35 -3.84
CA ASN A 326 -15.69 10.88 -4.22
C ASN A 326 -15.67 11.48 -5.64
N ARG A 327 -16.45 10.93 -6.58
CA ARG A 327 -16.43 11.32 -8.01
C ARG A 327 -16.98 12.74 -8.29
N ARG A 328 -17.62 13.39 -7.31
CA ARG A 328 -18.25 14.72 -7.45
C ARG A 328 -17.42 15.84 -6.80
N ARG A 329 -16.14 15.95 -7.14
CA ARG A 329 -15.41 17.22 -7.03
C ARG A 329 -15.67 18.02 -8.31
N PRO A 330 -16.33 19.18 -8.26
CA PRO A 330 -16.19 20.13 -9.36
C PRO A 330 -14.72 20.56 -9.41
N THR A 331 -14.12 20.42 -10.58
CA THR A 331 -12.82 21.02 -10.96
C THR A 331 -12.84 22.52 -10.78
#